data_AF-A0A967IXF2-F1
#
_entry.id   AF-A0A967IXF2-F1
#
_cell.length_a   1.000
_cell.length_b   1.000
_cell.length_c   1.000
_cell.angle_alpha   90.00
_cell.angle_beta   90.00
_cell.angle_gamma   90.00
#
_symmetry.space_group_name_H-M   'P 1'
#
loop_
_entity.id
_entity.type
_entity.pdbx_description
1 polymer ?
#
loop_
_entity_poly.entity_id
_entity_poly.type
_entity_poly.pdbx_seq_one_letter_code
_entity_poly.pdbx_strand_id
1 'polypeptide(L)'
;ASAGVKVTVQRVGAMLTPFFREGPVKRWDDAAACDKERFGRWHAALIEEGVHWPPSQFEAGFLSTAHDSAALGHTKKAMAAAFAAC
;
A
#
# COMPACT_ATOMS: atom_id res chain seq x y z
N ALA A 1 2.81 8.71 -9.06
CA ALA A 1 1.43 8.18 -9.04
C ALA A 1 0.67 8.78 -10.21
N SER A 2 0.24 7.95 -11.16
CA SER A 2 -0.53 8.36 -12.34
C SER A 2 -2.05 8.40 -12.08
N ALA A 3 -2.51 7.88 -10.94
CA ALA A 3 -3.92 7.80 -10.56
C ALA A 3 -4.43 9.00 -9.73
N GLY A 4 -3.64 10.06 -9.54
CA GLY A 4 -4.03 11.23 -8.73
C GLY A 4 -4.18 10.96 -7.22
N VAL A 5 -3.92 9.74 -6.75
CA VAL A 5 -4.01 9.37 -5.34
C VAL A 5 -2.87 9.98 -4.53
N LYS A 6 -3.23 10.75 -3.49
CA LYS A 6 -2.28 11.27 -2.49
C LYS A 6 -1.88 10.14 -1.55
N VAL A 7 -0.70 9.58 -1.79
CA VAL A 7 -0.10 8.52 -0.99
C VAL A 7 1.36 8.84 -0.72
N THR A 8 1.78 8.62 0.52
CA THR A 8 3.18 8.69 0.94
C THR A 8 3.63 7.28 1.31
N VAL A 9 4.63 6.76 0.60
CA VAL A 9 5.18 5.43 0.90
C VAL A 9 6.43 5.60 1.75
N GLN A 10 6.45 4.94 2.90
CA GLN A 10 7.66 4.81 3.71
C GLN A 10 8.26 3.43 3.55
N ARG A 11 9.60 3.37 3.59
CA ARG A 11 10.35 2.13 3.44
C ARG A 11 11.56 2.11 4.37
N VAL A 12 11.77 0.99 5.03
CA VAL A 12 13.00 0.66 5.77
C VAL A 12 13.41 -0.74 5.36
N GLY A 13 14.49 -0.86 4.58
CA GLY A 13 14.91 -2.15 4.03
C GLY A 13 13.80 -2.83 3.21
N ALA A 14 13.36 -3.99 3.68
CA ALA A 14 12.31 -4.84 3.08
C ALA A 14 10.88 -4.52 3.58
N MET A 15 10.74 -3.57 4.51
CA MET A 15 9.45 -3.13 5.05
C MET A 15 8.94 -1.93 4.25
N LEU A 16 7.66 -1.94 3.88
CA LEU A 16 7.01 -0.82 3.22
C LEU A 16 5.59 -0.57 3.72
N THR A 17 5.24 0.70 3.91
CA THR A 17 3.90 1.11 4.34
C THR A 17 3.39 2.25 3.45
N PRO A 18 2.25 2.06 2.74
CA PRO A 18 1.57 3.13 2.02
C PRO A 18 0.64 3.89 2.97
N PHE A 19 0.96 5.15 3.26
CA PHE A 19 0.11 6.06 4.03
C PHE A 19 -0.76 6.88 3.08
N PHE A 20 -2.09 6.72 3.15
CA PHE A 20 -3.05 7.45 2.32
C PHE A 20 -3.23 8.90 2.81
N ARG A 21 -2.18 9.70 2.58
CA ARG A 21 -2.08 11.13 2.83
C ARG A 21 -0.92 11.74 2.06
N GLU A 22 -0.92 13.07 1.98
CA GLU A 22 0.20 13.85 1.45
C GLU A 22 1.17 14.25 2.56
N GLY A 23 2.47 14.26 2.22
CA GLY A 23 3.54 14.70 3.11
C GLY A 23 4.10 13.59 4.03
N PRO A 24 5.20 13.87 4.74
CA PRO A 24 5.91 12.88 5.54
C PRO A 24 5.08 12.40 6.74
N VAL A 25 5.29 11.16 7.17
CA VAL A 25 4.69 10.55 8.36
C VAL A 25 5.80 10.31 9.38
N LYS A 26 5.88 11.11 10.45
CA LYS A 26 7.02 11.07 11.40
C LYS A 26 6.60 10.74 12.82
N ARG A 27 5.31 10.81 13.11
CA ARG A 27 4.72 10.56 14.43
C ARG A 27 3.36 9.90 14.29
N TRP A 28 2.83 9.41 15.41
CA TRP A 28 1.51 8.80 15.47
C TRP A 28 0.41 9.68 14.88
N ASP A 29 0.38 10.96 15.22
CA ASP A 29 -0.67 11.88 14.74
C ASP A 29 -0.70 11.99 13.21
N ASP A 30 0.46 11.86 12.54
CA ASP A 30 0.52 11.87 11.08
C ASP A 30 -0.11 10.60 10.50
N ALA A 31 0.15 9.44 11.13
CA ALA A 31 -0.39 8.15 10.71
C ALA A 31 -1.90 8.05 11.01
N ALA A 32 -2.34 8.51 12.18
CA ALA A 32 -3.74 8.51 12.60
C ALA A 32 -4.63 9.36 11.67
N ALA A 33 -4.06 10.41 11.09
CA ALA A 33 -4.71 11.30 10.11
C ALA A 33 -4.82 10.72 8.69
N CYS A 34 -4.31 9.50 8.42
CA CYS A 34 -4.48 8.85 7.12
C CYS A 34 -5.95 8.51 6.81
N ASP A 35 -6.28 8.56 5.51
CA ASP A 35 -7.57 8.16 4.96
C ASP A 35 -7.72 6.63 5.00
N LYS A 36 -8.29 6.14 6.11
CA LYS A 36 -8.50 4.71 6.38
C LYS A 36 -9.55 4.09 5.46
N GLU A 37 -10.55 4.86 5.02
CA GLU A 37 -11.58 4.36 4.11
C GLU A 37 -10.99 4.09 2.73
N ARG A 38 -10.13 4.99 2.25
CA ARG A 38 -9.38 4.80 1.01
C ARG A 38 -8.40 3.64 1.11
N PHE A 39 -7.70 3.50 2.24
CA PHE A 39 -6.91 2.29 2.49
C PHE A 39 -7.77 1.02 2.40
N GLY A 40 -8.96 1.03 2.99
CA GLY A 40 -9.89 -0.11 2.94
C GLY A 40 -10.29 -0.48 1.52
N ARG A 41 -10.62 0.50 0.67
CA ARG A 41 -10.94 0.26 -0.75
C ARG A 41 -9.74 -0.29 -1.53
N TRP A 42 -8.56 0.30 -1.32
CA TRP A 42 -7.32 -0.18 -1.91
C TRP A 42 -6.99 -1.61 -1.50
N HIS A 43 -7.13 -1.92 -0.22
CA HIS A 43 -6.88 -3.25 0.34
C HIS A 43 -7.85 -4.28 -0.24
N ALA A 44 -9.15 -3.98 -0.28
CA ALA A 44 -10.15 -4.85 -0.88
C ALA A 44 -9.83 -5.16 -2.35
N ALA A 45 -9.47 -4.15 -3.14
CA ALA A 45 -9.07 -4.33 -4.53
C ALA A 45 -7.81 -5.22 -4.69
N LEU A 46 -6.84 -5.13 -3.78
CA LEU A 46 -5.68 -6.04 -3.78
C LEU A 46 -6.08 -7.49 -3.49
N ILE A 47 -6.98 -7.70 -2.54
CA ILE A 47 -7.48 -9.05 -2.20
C ILE A 47 -8.24 -9.64 -3.40
N GLU A 48 -9.06 -8.86 -4.09
CA GLU A 48 -9.77 -9.27 -5.32
C GLU A 48 -8.80 -9.69 -6.44
N GLU A 49 -7.65 -9.02 -6.54
CA GLU A 49 -6.56 -9.36 -7.47
C GLU A 49 -5.64 -10.49 -6.96
N GLY A 50 -5.96 -11.11 -5.82
CA GLY A 50 -5.19 -12.22 -5.25
C GLY A 50 -3.87 -11.80 -4.58
N VAL A 51 -3.73 -10.54 -4.19
CA VAL A 51 -2.54 -10.01 -3.49
C VAL A 51 -2.87 -9.78 -2.02
N HIS A 52 -2.30 -10.62 -1.14
CA HIS A 52 -2.50 -10.49 0.29
C HIS A 52 -1.61 -9.39 0.89
N TRP A 53 -2.21 -8.24 1.19
CA TRP A 53 -1.59 -7.15 1.94
C TRP A 53 -2.04 -7.15 3.41
N PRO A 54 -1.20 -6.73 4.38
CA PRO A 54 -1.62 -6.58 5.77
C PRO A 54 -2.90 -5.74 5.92
N PRO A 55 -3.92 -6.20 6.66
CA PRO A 55 -5.26 -5.58 6.70
C PRO A 55 -5.34 -4.37 7.65
N SER A 56 -4.30 -3.53 7.67
CA SER A 56 -4.25 -2.33 8.52
C SER A 56 -3.41 -1.24 7.87
N GLN A 57 -3.93 -0.01 7.88
CA GLN A 57 -3.21 1.21 7.48
C GLN A 57 -1.95 1.43 8.35
N PHE A 58 -1.89 0.83 9.53
CA PHE A 58 -0.79 1.00 10.47
C PHE A 58 0.27 -0.10 10.38
N GLU A 59 0.15 -1.01 9.42
CA GLU A 59 1.07 -2.14 9.23
C GLU A 59 2.01 -1.98 8.03
N ALA A 60 3.11 -2.72 8.07
CA ALA A 60 4.06 -2.80 6.97
C ALA A 60 3.86 -4.09 6.17
N GLY A 61 3.92 -3.98 4.84
CA GLY A 61 4.19 -5.12 3.98
C GLY A 61 5.66 -5.52 4.10
N PHE A 62 5.93 -6.83 4.06
CA PHE A 62 7.27 -7.40 4.19
C PHE A 62 7.63 -8.17 2.92
N LEU A 63 8.78 -7.83 2.33
CA LEU A 63 9.34 -8.63 1.25
C LEU A 63 10.06 -9.87 1.82
N SER A 64 9.90 -10.98 1.13
CA SER A 64 10.62 -12.24 1.38
C SER A 64 11.46 -12.61 0.16
N THR A 65 12.58 -13.30 0.36
CA THR A 65 13.42 -13.84 -0.72
C THR A 65 12.70 -14.89 -1.59
N ALA A 66 11.54 -15.38 -1.15
CA ALA A 66 10.69 -16.27 -1.93
C ALA A 66 9.91 -15.54 -3.05
N HIS A 67 9.81 -14.20 -3.02
CA HIS A 67 9.13 -13.46 -4.08
C HIS A 67 9.99 -13.42 -5.34
N ASP A 68 9.50 -14.03 -6.41
CA ASP A 68 10.13 -14.00 -7.72
C ASP A 68 9.64 -12.82 -8.58
N SER A 69 10.24 -12.66 -9.76
CA SER A 69 9.88 -11.60 -10.72
C SER A 69 8.42 -11.70 -11.19
N ALA A 70 7.85 -12.90 -11.25
CA ALA A 70 6.47 -13.09 -11.69
C ALA A 70 5.49 -12.61 -10.62
N ALA A 71 5.69 -13.00 -9.36
CA ALA A 71 4.91 -12.54 -8.22
C ALA A 71 5.03 -11.02 -8.03
N LEU A 72 6.22 -10.46 -8.17
CA LEU A 72 6.43 -9.00 -8.11
C LEU A 72 5.76 -8.28 -9.27
N GLY A 73 5.79 -8.87 -10.47
CA GLY A 73 5.11 -8.36 -11.66
C GLY A 73 3.58 -8.34 -11.50
N HIS A 74 3.00 -9.42 -10.98
CA HIS A 74 1.59 -9.50 -10.62
C HIS A 74 1.21 -8.46 -9.57
N THR A 75 1.97 -8.39 -8.49
CA THR A 75 1.77 -7.44 -7.38
C THR A 75 1.79 -6.00 -7.87
N LYS A 76 2.74 -5.64 -8.76
CA LYS A 76 2.82 -4.29 -9.34
C LYS A 76 1.58 -3.93 -10.15
N LYS A 77 1.04 -4.88 -10.95
CA LYS A 77 -0.18 -4.67 -11.73
C LYS A 77 -1.40 -4.51 -10.83
N ALA A 78 -1.57 -5.40 -9.86
CA ALA A 78 -2.64 -5.34 -8.87
C ALA A 78 -2.62 -4.02 -8.10
N MET A 79 -1.45 -3.57 -7.61
CA MET A 79 -1.33 -2.27 -6.93
C MET A 79 -1.71 -1.10 -7.84
N ALA A 80 -1.31 -1.11 -9.11
CA ALA A 80 -1.67 -0.06 -10.06
C ALA A 80 -3.19 0.00 -10.29
N ALA A 81 -3.84 -1.16 -10.45
CA ALA A 81 -5.30 -1.27 -10.57
C ALA A 81 -6.01 -0.79 -9.28
N ALA A 82 -5.55 -1.25 -8.11
CA ALA A 82 -6.10 -0.86 -6.82
C ALA A 82 -6.00 0.65 -6.59
N PHE A 83 -4.88 1.30 -6.96
CA PHE A 83 -4.76 2.76 -6.88
C PHE A 83 -5.69 3.50 -7.84
N ALA A 84 -6.02 2.92 -9.01
CA ALA A 84 -6.95 3.53 -9.96
C ALA A 84 -8.42 3.41 -9.50
N ALA A 85 -8.74 2.40 -8.69
CA ALA A 85 -10.08 2.18 -8.13
C ALA A 85 -10.37 3.00 -6.85
N CYS A 86 -9.39 3.73 -6.32
CA CYS A 86 -9.44 4.39 -5.00
C CYS A 86 -10.12 5.76 -4.95
#